data_AF-A0A1H9WCQ1-F1
#
_entry.id   AF-A0A1H9WCQ1-F1
#
_cell.length_a   1.000
_cell.length_b   1.000
_cell.length_c   1.000
_cell.angle_alpha   90.00
_cell.angle_beta   90.00
_cell.angle_gamma   90.00
#
_symmetry.space_group_name_H-M   'P 1'
#
loop_
_entity.id
_entity.type
_entity.pdbx_description
1 polymer ?
#
loop_
_entity_poly.entity_id
_entity_poly.type
_entity_poly.pdbx_seq_one_letter_code
_entity_poly.pdbx_strand_id
1 'polypeptide(L)'
;MPIVPRLLIAAFALFLAGCAAAPEPAPVSSETTASAERLSDRDLQAKWWTWAASSPENRNPVVDDTGQWCAENQPEDVWFFAGTFGGPVDRRCQVPAGRPLAGPAVNTVTNCESFMAGGTGSVTLDGQLVELRRIAPVGITFEAAPDNAVGAREGRVQAQACGLWAWIPPLKPGEHELVVAGEFGDFSTSARYLLTVGSAD
;
A
#
# COMPACT_ATOMS: atom_id res chain seq x y z
N MET A 1 28.52 -47.11 -86.88
CA MET A 1 27.20 -46.67 -87.37
C MET A 1 26.38 -47.92 -87.73
N PRO A 2 25.03 -47.91 -87.64
CA PRO A 2 24.13 -46.79 -87.32
C PRO A 2 23.06 -47.04 -86.22
N ILE A 3 22.41 -45.95 -85.76
CA ILE A 3 20.96 -45.79 -85.42
C ILE A 3 20.32 -46.70 -84.31
N VAL A 4 20.04 -46.22 -83.07
CA VAL A 4 18.77 -45.62 -82.49
C VAL A 4 17.42 -46.28 -82.87
N PRO A 5 16.30 -46.20 -82.07
CA PRO A 5 15.94 -45.34 -80.90
C PRO A 5 15.54 -46.20 -79.64
N ARG A 6 14.67 -45.88 -78.64
CA ARG A 6 13.70 -44.79 -78.36
C ARG A 6 13.48 -44.47 -76.84
N LEU A 7 12.23 -44.49 -76.31
CA LEU A 7 11.76 -43.99 -75.00
C LEU A 7 10.71 -44.93 -74.36
N LEU A 8 10.50 -44.83 -73.03
CA LEU A 8 9.23 -44.90 -72.22
C LEU A 8 9.64 -44.83 -70.71
N ILE A 9 9.42 -43.76 -69.92
CA ILE A 9 8.20 -43.14 -69.33
C ILE A 9 7.69 -43.81 -68.00
N ALA A 10 8.00 -43.11 -66.89
CA ALA A 10 7.26 -42.86 -65.64
C ALA A 10 6.58 -43.96 -64.77
N ALA A 11 7.02 -44.04 -63.49
CA ALA A 11 6.22 -44.02 -62.24
C ALA A 11 7.22 -43.78 -61.07
N PHE A 12 7.12 -42.83 -60.12
CA PHE A 12 6.04 -42.25 -59.29
C PHE A 12 5.74 -43.03 -57.97
N ALA A 13 6.53 -42.73 -56.92
CA ALA A 13 6.12 -42.79 -55.50
C ALA A 13 7.23 -42.19 -54.61
N LEU A 14 6.99 -41.03 -53.98
CA LEU A 14 7.89 -40.47 -52.96
C LEU A 14 7.16 -40.41 -51.61
N PHE A 15 7.56 -41.24 -50.65
CA PHE A 15 7.00 -41.22 -49.30
C PHE A 15 7.54 -40.01 -48.53
N LEU A 16 6.68 -39.01 -48.30
CA LEU A 16 6.96 -37.94 -47.35
C LEU A 16 6.65 -38.44 -45.94
N ALA A 17 7.68 -38.82 -45.19
CA ALA A 17 7.58 -39.14 -43.78
C ALA A 17 7.30 -37.86 -42.98
N GLY A 18 6.08 -37.72 -42.45
CA GLY A 18 5.69 -36.59 -41.62
C GLY A 18 6.26 -36.71 -40.20
N CYS A 19 7.30 -35.93 -39.90
CA CYS A 19 7.76 -35.74 -38.51
C CYS A 19 6.72 -34.91 -37.74
N ALA A 20 5.87 -35.56 -36.96
CA ALA A 20 5.04 -34.88 -35.98
C ALA A 20 5.92 -34.34 -34.85
N ALA A 21 6.13 -33.02 -34.81
CA ALA A 21 6.77 -32.36 -33.67
C ALA A 21 5.85 -32.47 -32.45
N ALA A 22 6.40 -32.90 -31.31
CA ALA A 22 5.68 -32.85 -30.05
C ALA A 22 5.48 -31.38 -29.62
N PRO A 23 4.33 -31.02 -29.02
CA PRO A 23 4.15 -29.67 -28.49
C PRO A 23 5.12 -29.42 -27.34
N GLU A 24 5.94 -28.37 -27.48
CA GLU A 24 6.81 -27.88 -26.43
C GLU A 24 5.94 -27.34 -25.27
N PRO A 25 6.23 -27.70 -24.00
CA PRO A 25 5.44 -27.21 -22.87
C PRO A 25 5.62 -25.69 -22.78
N ALA A 26 4.53 -24.95 -22.92
CA ALA A 26 4.55 -23.49 -22.78
C ALA A 26 5.14 -23.11 -21.41
N PRO A 27 5.93 -22.01 -21.33
CA PRO A 27 6.46 -21.56 -20.05
C PRO A 27 5.30 -21.30 -19.10
N VAL A 28 5.30 -21.96 -17.95
CA VAL A 28 4.31 -21.71 -16.89
C VAL A 28 4.51 -20.26 -16.47
N SER A 29 3.56 -19.40 -16.83
CA SER A 29 3.53 -18.01 -16.37
C SER A 29 3.67 -18.00 -14.87
N SER A 30 4.76 -17.43 -14.36
CA SER A 30 5.00 -17.35 -12.92
C SER A 30 3.77 -16.74 -12.24
N GLU A 31 3.15 -17.49 -11.35
CA GLU A 31 2.19 -16.93 -10.41
C GLU A 31 2.98 -16.00 -9.49
N THR A 32 3.08 -14.73 -9.89
CA THR A 32 3.55 -13.65 -9.03
C THR A 32 2.58 -13.59 -7.85
N THR A 33 2.97 -14.20 -6.73
CA THR A 33 2.30 -14.02 -5.45
C THR A 33 2.16 -12.53 -5.21
N ALA A 34 0.93 -12.02 -5.33
CA ALA A 34 0.67 -10.59 -5.42
C ALA A 34 0.95 -9.93 -4.06
N SER A 35 2.20 -9.52 -3.87
CA SER A 35 2.58 -8.57 -2.83
C SER A 35 1.73 -7.32 -3.04
N ALA A 36 0.80 -7.07 -2.12
CA ALA A 36 -0.25 -6.06 -2.28
C ALA A 36 0.31 -4.76 -2.84
N GLU A 37 -0.13 -4.38 -4.05
CA GLU A 37 0.52 -3.34 -4.85
C GLU A 37 0.48 -2.00 -4.11
N ARG A 38 1.64 -1.33 -4.02
CA ARG A 38 1.78 -0.09 -3.25
C ARG A 38 0.87 0.98 -3.84
N LEU A 39 -0.10 1.46 -3.04
CA LEU A 39 -0.99 2.56 -3.45
C LEU A 39 -0.20 3.77 -3.99
N SER A 40 -0.72 4.40 -5.04
CA SER A 40 -0.12 5.59 -5.63
C SER A 40 -0.03 6.74 -4.61
N ASP A 41 0.86 7.70 -4.87
CA ASP A 41 1.05 8.88 -4.03
C ASP A 41 -0.22 9.73 -3.84
N ARG A 42 -1.17 9.62 -4.77
CA ARG A 42 -2.50 10.25 -4.67
C ARG A 42 -3.46 9.38 -3.87
N ASP A 43 -3.52 8.08 -4.18
CA ASP A 43 -4.55 7.18 -3.64
C ASP A 43 -4.28 6.82 -2.18
N LEU A 44 -3.01 6.66 -1.77
CA LEU A 44 -2.63 6.47 -0.37
C LEU A 44 -3.12 7.65 0.48
N GLN A 45 -2.83 8.88 0.03
CA GLN A 45 -3.20 10.08 0.78
C GLN A 45 -4.72 10.32 0.76
N ALA A 46 -5.38 10.13 -0.38
CA ALA A 46 -6.83 10.25 -0.48
C ALA A 46 -7.58 9.24 0.43
N LYS A 47 -7.16 7.97 0.43
CA LYS A 47 -7.72 6.94 1.32
C LYS A 47 -7.43 7.24 2.79
N TRP A 48 -6.19 7.59 3.14
CA TRP A 48 -5.83 7.87 4.55
C TRP A 48 -6.56 9.09 5.10
N TRP A 49 -6.67 10.19 4.34
CA TRP A 49 -7.43 11.36 4.79
C TRP A 49 -8.94 11.08 4.89
N THR A 50 -9.50 10.22 4.03
CA THR A 50 -10.89 9.74 4.14
C THR A 50 -11.08 8.94 5.43
N TRP A 51 -10.15 8.04 5.76
CA TRP A 51 -10.18 7.26 7.00
C TRP A 51 -10.02 8.13 8.24
N ALA A 52 -9.03 9.03 8.27
CA ALA A 52 -8.81 9.94 9.38
C ALA A 52 -10.01 10.88 9.63
N ALA A 53 -10.69 11.32 8.56
CA ALA A 53 -11.91 12.14 8.63
C ALA A 53 -13.22 11.32 8.72
N SER A 54 -13.17 10.00 8.90
CA SER A 54 -14.36 9.12 8.91
C SER A 54 -15.19 9.18 10.20
N SER A 55 -14.58 9.63 11.29
CA SER A 55 -15.08 9.36 12.65
C SER A 55 -15.03 10.59 13.56
N PRO A 56 -16.03 10.81 14.43
CA PRO A 56 -16.01 11.88 15.43
C PRO A 56 -15.01 11.57 16.55
N GLU A 57 -14.54 12.61 17.24
CA GLU A 57 -13.45 12.55 18.24
C GLU A 57 -13.57 11.37 19.22
N ASN A 58 -14.76 11.16 19.80
CA ASN A 58 -14.99 10.14 20.84
C ASN A 58 -14.81 8.68 20.40
N ARG A 59 -14.56 8.41 19.11
CA ARG A 59 -14.23 7.09 18.57
C ARG A 59 -13.15 7.11 17.46
N ASN A 60 -12.45 8.22 17.26
CA ASN A 60 -11.54 8.37 16.12
C ASN A 60 -10.14 7.76 16.40
N PRO A 61 -9.61 6.86 15.54
CA PRO A 61 -8.31 6.22 15.74
C PRO A 61 -7.10 7.16 15.89
N VAL A 62 -7.20 8.40 15.41
CA VAL A 62 -6.10 9.39 15.43
C VAL A 62 -5.98 10.08 16.80
N VAL A 63 -7.09 10.18 17.55
CA VAL A 63 -7.15 10.82 18.89
C VAL A 63 -7.35 9.82 20.03
N ASP A 64 -7.48 8.53 19.71
CA ASP A 64 -7.49 7.45 20.71
C ASP A 64 -6.08 7.23 21.27
N ASP A 65 -5.88 7.50 22.56
CA ASP A 65 -4.61 7.30 23.26
C ASP A 65 -4.29 5.82 23.53
N THR A 66 -5.28 4.93 23.44
CA THR A 66 -5.26 3.57 24.00
C THR A 66 -5.24 2.45 22.97
N GLY A 67 -5.80 2.70 21.79
CA GLY A 67 -6.03 1.71 20.74
C GLY A 67 -7.36 0.96 20.82
N GLN A 68 -8.27 1.33 21.72
CA GLN A 68 -9.65 0.81 21.76
C GLN A 68 -10.35 0.88 20.38
N TRP A 69 -10.02 1.89 19.57
CA TRP A 69 -10.70 2.19 18.31
C TRP A 69 -9.85 1.91 17.05
N CYS A 70 -8.68 1.25 17.11
CA CYS A 70 -7.81 1.12 15.92
C CYS A 70 -8.47 0.43 14.71
N ALA A 71 -9.52 -0.37 14.91
CA ALA A 71 -10.26 -1.05 13.86
C ALA A 71 -11.36 -0.18 13.19
N GLU A 72 -11.67 0.99 13.76
CA GLU A 72 -12.77 1.85 13.33
C GLU A 72 -12.58 2.33 11.89
N ASN A 73 -13.57 2.03 11.04
CA ASN A 73 -13.66 2.37 9.62
C ASN A 73 -12.42 2.03 8.75
N GLN A 74 -11.58 1.08 9.20
CA GLN A 74 -10.41 0.60 8.45
C GLN A 74 -10.83 -0.05 7.12
N PRO A 75 -10.27 0.38 5.96
CA PRO A 75 -10.60 -0.24 4.69
C PRO A 75 -10.06 -1.67 4.58
N GLU A 76 -10.66 -2.47 3.69
CA GLU A 76 -10.36 -3.90 3.59
C GLU A 76 -8.99 -4.21 2.98
N ASP A 77 -8.46 -3.32 2.14
CA ASP A 77 -7.23 -3.53 1.36
C ASP A 77 -5.95 -3.01 2.02
N VAL A 78 -6.06 -2.16 3.04
CA VAL A 78 -4.91 -1.57 3.77
C VAL A 78 -5.32 -1.19 5.19
N TRP A 79 -4.45 -1.41 6.17
CA TRP A 79 -4.68 -1.00 7.55
C TRP A 79 -3.91 0.29 7.83
N PHE A 80 -4.62 1.36 8.18
CA PHE A 80 -4.02 2.66 8.42
C PHE A 80 -3.61 2.88 9.87
N PHE A 81 -2.39 3.36 10.06
CA PHE A 81 -1.94 3.94 11.32
C PHE A 81 -1.78 5.46 11.19
N ALA A 82 -1.62 6.12 12.34
CA ALA A 82 -1.42 7.56 12.44
C ALA A 82 -0.43 7.90 13.55
N GLY A 83 0.13 9.10 13.50
CA GLY A 83 0.63 9.76 14.70
C GLY A 83 -0.52 10.24 15.60
N THR A 84 -0.34 11.42 16.18
CA THR A 84 -1.31 12.15 17.00
C THR A 84 -1.48 13.57 16.47
N PHE A 85 -2.43 14.34 17.03
CA PHE A 85 -2.44 15.80 16.86
C PHE A 85 -1.49 16.53 17.83
N GLY A 86 -0.53 15.81 18.42
CA GLY A 86 0.50 16.34 19.31
C GLY A 86 0.83 15.37 20.46
N GLY A 87 2.12 15.22 20.79
CA GLY A 87 2.56 14.43 21.93
C GLY A 87 2.55 12.89 21.74
N PRO A 88 2.90 12.13 22.80
CA PRO A 88 3.09 10.68 22.77
C PRO A 88 1.85 9.86 23.20
N VAL A 89 1.59 8.73 22.55
CA VAL A 89 0.57 7.72 22.94
C VAL A 89 1.07 6.27 22.81
N ASP A 90 0.45 5.35 23.58
CA ASP A 90 0.75 3.90 23.62
C ASP A 90 -0.52 3.09 23.27
N ARG A 91 -0.70 2.79 21.97
CA ARG A 91 -1.87 2.11 21.41
C ARG A 91 -1.72 0.58 21.42
N ARG A 92 -2.79 -0.14 21.70
CA ARG A 92 -2.89 -1.61 21.57
C ARG A 92 -3.95 -1.99 20.55
N CYS A 93 -3.56 -2.58 19.43
CA CYS A 93 -4.45 -2.83 18.30
C CYS A 93 -4.46 -4.31 17.87
N GLN A 94 -5.63 -4.82 17.52
CA GLN A 94 -5.76 -6.06 16.73
C GLN A 94 -5.72 -5.71 15.23
N VAL A 95 -4.94 -6.45 14.45
CA VAL A 95 -4.74 -6.22 13.01
C VAL A 95 -5.07 -7.49 12.21
N PRO A 96 -5.89 -7.40 11.14
CA PRO A 96 -6.16 -8.55 10.27
C PRO A 96 -4.89 -9.07 9.58
N ALA A 97 -4.73 -10.39 9.53
CA ALA A 97 -3.67 -11.03 8.75
C ALA A 97 -3.79 -10.70 7.26
N GLY A 98 -2.68 -10.75 6.52
CA GLY A 98 -2.67 -10.55 5.07
C GLY A 98 -2.89 -9.11 4.58
N ARG A 99 -3.29 -8.17 5.46
CA ARG A 99 -3.48 -6.76 5.11
C ARG A 99 -2.16 -5.97 5.25
N PRO A 100 -1.72 -5.19 4.25
CA PRO A 100 -0.56 -4.30 4.40
C PRO A 100 -0.88 -3.14 5.35
N LEU A 101 0.14 -2.58 5.99
CA LEU A 101 0.01 -1.40 6.85
C LEU A 101 0.56 -0.17 6.15
N ALA A 102 -0.10 0.98 6.29
CA ALA A 102 0.40 2.24 5.75
C ALA A 102 0.04 3.42 6.67
N GLY A 103 0.82 4.48 6.58
CA GLY A 103 0.54 5.69 7.36
C GLY A 103 1.67 6.72 7.25
N PRO A 104 1.40 7.96 7.67
CA PRO A 104 2.39 9.02 7.73
C PRO A 104 3.24 8.88 8.99
N ALA A 105 4.55 9.12 8.86
CA ALA A 105 5.36 9.60 9.98
C ALA A 105 4.95 11.05 10.32
N VAL A 106 4.76 11.86 9.28
CA VAL A 106 4.23 13.23 9.36
C VAL A 106 3.59 13.61 8.02
N ASN A 107 2.42 14.27 8.03
CA ASN A 107 1.71 14.72 6.81
C ASN A 107 0.89 16.00 7.05
N THR A 108 0.39 16.60 5.97
CA THR A 108 -0.54 17.75 6.04
C THR A 108 -1.39 17.87 4.77
N VAL A 109 -2.45 18.68 4.84
CA VAL A 109 -3.27 19.18 3.72
C VAL A 109 -3.17 20.71 3.54
N THR A 110 -2.26 21.37 4.27
CA THR A 110 -2.03 22.83 4.23
C THR A 110 -0.53 23.15 4.17
N ASN A 111 -0.16 24.26 3.51
CA ASN A 111 1.21 24.80 3.47
C ASN A 111 2.29 23.76 3.07
N CYS A 112 1.94 22.87 2.15
CA CYS A 112 2.75 21.68 1.82
C CYS A 112 4.19 21.96 1.39
N GLU A 113 4.48 23.10 0.75
CA GLU A 113 5.86 23.46 0.36
C GLU A 113 6.76 23.71 1.57
N SER A 114 6.34 24.58 2.51
CA SER A 114 7.10 24.84 3.74
C SER A 114 7.11 23.63 4.67
N PHE A 115 6.00 22.89 4.73
CA PHE A 115 5.91 21.67 5.52
C PHE A 115 6.91 20.62 5.04
N MET A 116 6.97 20.33 3.74
CA MET A 116 7.94 19.36 3.21
C MET A 116 9.39 19.87 3.27
N ALA A 117 9.62 21.19 3.32
CA ALA A 117 10.96 21.75 3.50
C ALA A 117 11.52 21.55 4.92
N GLY A 118 10.67 21.62 5.96
CA GLY A 118 11.09 21.51 7.37
C GLY A 118 10.72 20.21 8.09
N GLY A 119 9.75 19.44 7.57
CA GLY A 119 9.17 18.28 8.24
C GLY A 119 10.09 17.05 8.26
N THR A 120 10.23 16.46 9.44
CA THR A 120 10.99 15.24 9.73
C THR A 120 10.06 14.15 10.25
N GLY A 121 10.52 12.90 10.24
CA GLY A 121 9.80 11.79 10.84
C GLY A 121 10.48 10.45 10.61
N SER A 122 10.07 9.46 11.37
CA SER A 122 10.54 8.09 11.31
C SER A 122 9.40 7.10 11.56
N VAL A 123 9.54 5.89 11.01
CA VAL A 123 8.74 4.73 11.41
C VAL A 123 9.70 3.58 11.65
N THR A 124 9.55 2.88 12.77
CA THR A 124 10.19 1.58 13.00
C THR A 124 9.16 0.48 13.15
N LEU A 125 9.50 -0.71 12.67
CA LEU A 125 8.77 -1.96 12.91
C LEU A 125 9.76 -2.94 13.55
N ASP A 126 9.42 -3.48 14.71
CA ASP A 126 10.24 -4.39 15.52
C ASP A 126 11.69 -3.86 15.73
N GLY A 127 11.80 -2.54 15.92
CA GLY A 127 13.07 -1.81 16.04
C GLY A 127 13.82 -1.54 14.73
N GLN A 128 13.37 -2.07 13.59
CA GLN A 128 13.97 -1.82 12.28
C GLN A 128 13.36 -0.59 11.60
N LEU A 129 14.16 0.27 10.98
CA LEU A 129 13.67 1.44 10.25
C LEU A 129 12.91 1.03 8.98
N VAL A 130 11.72 1.61 8.80
CA VAL A 130 10.91 1.51 7.58
C VAL A 130 11.26 2.65 6.64
N GLU A 131 11.49 2.35 5.37
CA GLU A 131 11.74 3.37 4.33
C GLU A 131 10.50 4.26 4.13
N LEU A 132 10.68 5.59 4.24
CA LEU A 132 9.60 6.56 4.07
C LEU A 132 9.60 7.13 2.64
N ARG A 133 8.51 6.91 1.91
CA ARG A 133 8.22 7.63 0.66
C ARG A 133 7.92 9.09 0.98
N ARG A 134 8.81 9.99 0.55
CA ARG A 134 8.64 11.45 0.62
C ARG A 134 7.72 11.93 -0.51
N ILE A 135 6.45 12.16 -0.20
CA ILE A 135 5.42 12.56 -1.17
C ILE A 135 5.34 14.09 -1.25
N ALA A 136 5.61 14.62 -2.43
CA ALA A 136 5.50 16.04 -2.78
C ALA A 136 4.02 16.51 -2.84
N PRO A 137 3.73 17.83 -2.92
CA PRO A 137 2.36 18.33 -2.96
C PRO A 137 1.58 17.76 -4.16
N VAL A 138 0.52 17.00 -3.90
CA VAL A 138 -0.36 16.42 -4.93
C VAL A 138 -1.83 16.67 -4.59
N GLY A 139 -2.62 17.06 -5.59
CA GLY A 139 -4.06 17.25 -5.42
C GLY A 139 -4.79 15.95 -5.10
N ILE A 140 -5.48 15.90 -3.96
CA ILE A 140 -6.30 14.77 -3.54
C ILE A 140 -7.78 15.18 -3.45
N THR A 141 -8.64 14.17 -3.31
CA THR A 141 -10.01 14.36 -2.87
C THR A 141 -10.32 13.27 -1.86
N PHE A 142 -10.88 13.66 -0.72
CA PHE A 142 -11.29 12.75 0.35
C PHE A 142 -12.71 13.08 0.79
N GLU A 143 -13.38 12.12 1.43
CA GLU A 143 -14.71 12.32 2.02
C GLU A 143 -14.56 12.48 3.53
N ALA A 144 -15.30 13.41 4.14
CA ALA A 144 -15.26 13.69 5.58
C ALA A 144 -16.65 13.49 6.21
N ALA A 145 -16.71 12.84 7.37
CA ALA A 145 -17.94 12.64 8.13
C ALA A 145 -18.39 13.93 8.87
N PRO A 146 -19.65 14.01 9.34
CA PRO A 146 -20.04 15.02 10.33
C PRO A 146 -19.14 14.97 11.56
N ASP A 147 -18.83 16.13 12.14
CA ASP A 147 -18.10 16.30 13.41
C ASP A 147 -16.79 15.48 13.53
N ASN A 148 -16.11 15.26 12.40
CA ASN A 148 -14.89 14.44 12.34
C ASN A 148 -13.71 15.09 13.09
N ALA A 149 -12.88 14.24 13.72
CA ALA A 149 -11.75 14.70 14.54
C ALA A 149 -10.63 15.44 13.78
N VAL A 150 -10.65 15.41 12.44
CA VAL A 150 -9.73 16.19 11.57
C VAL A 150 -10.17 17.65 11.44
N GLY A 151 -11.40 18.00 11.85
CA GLY A 151 -11.97 19.35 11.70
C GLY A 151 -12.30 19.72 10.25
N ALA A 152 -12.38 18.73 9.36
CA ALA A 152 -12.73 18.95 7.96
C ALA A 152 -14.23 19.24 7.80
N ARG A 153 -14.61 20.09 6.84
CA ARG A 153 -16.03 20.30 6.51
C ARG A 153 -16.63 19.04 5.87
N GLU A 154 -17.77 18.58 6.37
CA GLU A 154 -18.49 17.37 5.94
C GLU A 154 -18.61 17.20 4.40
N GLY A 155 -18.53 15.94 3.97
CA GLY A 155 -18.65 15.51 2.57
C GLY A 155 -17.33 15.65 1.82
N ARG A 156 -17.44 15.90 0.51
CA ARG A 156 -16.30 15.88 -0.41
C ARG A 156 -15.39 17.08 -0.22
N VAL A 157 -14.13 16.82 0.13
CA VAL A 157 -13.08 17.82 0.33
C VAL A 157 -11.99 17.67 -0.73
N GLN A 158 -11.62 18.78 -1.37
CA GLN A 158 -10.47 18.85 -2.28
C GLN A 158 -9.32 19.59 -1.57
N ALA A 159 -8.11 19.05 -1.65
CA ALA A 159 -6.92 19.60 -1.01
C ALA A 159 -5.65 19.28 -1.79
N GLN A 160 -4.52 19.90 -1.45
CA GLN A 160 -3.20 19.36 -1.77
C GLN A 160 -2.66 18.64 -0.54
N ALA A 161 -2.25 17.39 -0.67
CA ALA A 161 -1.65 16.61 0.41
C ALA A 161 -0.18 16.29 0.12
N CYS A 162 0.59 16.16 1.19
CA CYS A 162 2.01 15.80 1.19
C CYS A 162 2.38 15.13 2.52
N GLY A 163 3.53 14.43 2.55
CA GLY A 163 4.07 13.88 3.80
C GLY A 163 5.21 12.91 3.62
N LEU A 164 5.66 12.33 4.73
CA LEU A 164 6.60 11.22 4.80
C LEU A 164 5.83 9.95 5.15
N TRP A 165 5.72 9.02 4.21
CA TRP A 165 4.76 7.90 4.27
C TRP A 165 5.46 6.54 4.26
N ALA A 166 5.14 5.71 5.24
CA ALA A 166 5.55 4.31 5.27
C ALA A 166 4.53 3.43 4.52
N TRP A 167 5.04 2.39 3.85
CA TRP A 167 4.25 1.24 3.38
C TRP A 167 4.94 -0.04 3.83
N ILE A 168 4.23 -0.82 4.63
CA ILE A 168 4.71 -2.04 5.28
C ILE A 168 3.92 -3.21 4.66
N PRO A 169 4.60 -4.21 4.06
CA PRO A 169 3.94 -5.43 3.59
C PRO A 169 3.16 -6.13 4.72
N PRO A 170 2.21 -7.03 4.39
CA PRO A 170 1.43 -7.74 5.40
C PRO A 170 2.31 -8.37 6.49
N LEU A 171 1.98 -8.07 7.75
CA LEU A 171 2.68 -8.62 8.91
C LEU A 171 2.42 -10.13 9.05
N LYS A 172 3.30 -10.81 9.77
CA LYS A 172 3.12 -12.22 10.12
C LYS A 172 2.17 -12.32 11.32
N PRO A 173 1.50 -13.47 11.54
CA PRO A 173 0.80 -13.74 12.79
C PRO A 173 1.75 -13.63 13.98
N GLY A 174 1.35 -12.92 15.04
CA GLY A 174 2.18 -12.67 16.22
C GLY A 174 1.98 -11.29 16.86
N GLU A 175 2.87 -10.95 17.79
CA GLU A 175 2.98 -9.59 18.35
C GLU A 175 4.09 -8.81 17.61
N HIS A 176 3.82 -7.55 17.30
CA HIS A 176 4.72 -6.63 16.61
C HIS A 176 4.72 -5.25 17.29
N GLU A 177 5.85 -4.55 17.29
CA GLU A 177 5.95 -3.16 17.75
C GLU A 177 6.15 -2.21 16.56
N LEU A 178 5.24 -1.26 16.38
CA LEU A 178 5.35 -0.20 15.38
C LEU A 178 5.47 1.14 16.12
N VAL A 179 6.54 1.91 15.88
CA VAL A 179 6.71 3.25 16.45
C VAL A 179 6.72 4.27 15.32
N VAL A 180 5.90 5.31 15.46
CA VAL A 180 5.68 6.37 14.47
C VAL A 180 6.01 7.70 15.12
N ALA A 181 6.93 8.48 14.54
CA ALA A 181 7.30 9.80 15.06
C ALA A 181 7.41 10.83 13.94
N GLY A 182 7.06 12.08 14.23
CA GLY A 182 7.08 13.18 13.26
C GLY A 182 7.20 14.53 13.93
N GLU A 183 7.90 15.47 13.29
CA GLU A 183 8.16 16.81 13.84
C GLU A 183 8.07 17.87 12.73
N PHE A 184 7.62 19.08 13.10
CA PHE A 184 7.63 20.26 12.23
C PHE A 184 7.65 21.55 13.07
N GLY A 185 8.81 22.21 13.16
CA GLY A 185 8.99 23.35 14.06
C GLY A 185 8.84 22.90 15.52
N ASP A 186 8.02 23.61 16.30
CA ASP A 186 7.75 23.26 17.70
C ASP A 186 6.71 22.12 17.85
N PHE A 187 6.10 21.64 16.76
CA PHE A 187 5.16 20.52 16.78
C PHE A 187 5.90 19.18 16.73
N SER A 188 5.50 18.24 17.60
CA SER A 188 5.90 16.84 17.54
C SER A 188 4.76 15.88 17.87
N THR A 189 4.80 14.71 17.23
CA THR A 189 3.88 13.57 17.40
C THR A 189 4.69 12.31 17.65
N SER A 190 4.23 11.45 18.57
CA SER A 190 4.71 10.08 18.70
C SER A 190 3.55 9.12 18.96
N ALA A 191 3.47 8.02 18.22
CA ALA A 191 2.53 6.95 18.46
C ALA A 191 3.27 5.62 18.47
N ARG A 192 3.30 4.98 19.63
CA ARG A 192 3.76 3.59 19.78
C ARG A 192 2.55 2.68 19.69
N TYR A 193 2.68 1.64 18.88
CA TYR A 193 1.65 0.64 18.61
C TYR A 193 2.18 -0.73 18.99
N LEU A 194 1.48 -1.38 19.93
CA LEU A 194 1.59 -2.81 20.17
C LEU A 194 0.50 -3.50 19.34
N LEU A 195 0.92 -4.15 18.27
CA LEU A 195 0.05 -4.79 17.29
C LEU A 195 -0.01 -6.29 17.57
N THR A 196 -1.21 -6.83 17.66
CA THR A 196 -1.44 -8.28 17.60
C THR A 196 -2.03 -8.62 16.25
N VAL A 197 -1.36 -9.49 15.50
CA VAL A 197 -1.77 -9.94 14.17
C VAL A 197 -2.29 -11.37 14.30
N GLY A 198 -3.52 -11.61 13.84
CA GLY A 198 -4.12 -12.94 13.85
C GLY A 198 -3.41 -13.94 12.93
N SER A 199 -3.79 -15.21 13.01
CA SER A 199 -3.52 -16.17 11.94
C SER A 199 -4.21 -15.73 10.65
N ALA A 200 -3.68 -16.15 9.50
CA ALA A 200 -4.50 -16.24 8.29
C ALA A 200 -5.33 -17.53 8.36
N ASP A 201 -6.60 -17.45 7.94
CA ASP A 201 -7.52 -18.58 7.75
C ASP A 201 -7.28 -19.29 6.40
#